data_AF-A0A9D1CG72-F1
#
_entry.id   AF-A0A9D1CG72-F1
#
_cell.length_a   1.000
_cell.length_b   1.000
_cell.length_c   1.000
_cell.angle_alpha   90.00
_cell.angle_beta   90.00
_cell.angle_gamma   90.00
#
_symmetry.space_group_name_H-M   'P 1'
#
loop_
_entity.id
_entity.type
_entity.pdbx_description
1 polymer ?
#
loop_
_entity_poly.entity_id
_entity_poly.type
_entity_poly.pdbx_seq_one_letter_code
_entity_poly.pdbx_strand_id
1 'polypeptide(L)'
;MKYMTFNSSCSYGGLANMLEQYGVDVEDRDIALEMKLPYLFTCENGGYLAGPMLQSAEWFNLYLHPMGFAMVETELLPGQAPIFLKGQRTAMLGLQVEQGEKHAVVYVGYQNEKLMFLNNKWRDSEEPEQLLLSQSELLERIGSTVTIATIKTIPPQKVTYAHRLRNSAEVMRQNVAQIKCLCAKEERVGCLRAQLNPLFRPLLLDGITMLELLGQIRLAHRFAALQGGLLDGLRQNTDAKIILGRYLDVQELTEATEEYMGLIKNAAEHCQRNEEERREEP
;
A
#
# COMPACT_ATOMS: atom_id res chain seq x y z
N MET A 1 4.97 18.23 -9.25
CA MET A 1 4.80 17.52 -7.97
C MET A 1 3.38 17.04 -7.85
N LYS A 2 3.26 15.75 -7.64
CA LYS A 2 2.03 14.99 -7.37
C LYS A 2 1.83 14.86 -5.87
N TYR A 3 0.56 14.82 -5.43
CA TYR A 3 0.20 14.78 -4.02
C TYR A 3 -0.51 13.47 -3.69
N MET A 4 -0.51 13.11 -2.40
CA MET A 4 -1.33 12.03 -1.88
C MET A 4 -2.81 12.41 -1.95
N THR A 5 -3.65 11.51 -2.45
CA THR A 5 -5.10 11.69 -2.54
C THR A 5 -5.91 10.68 -1.73
N PHE A 6 -5.25 9.65 -1.16
CA PHE A 6 -5.89 8.67 -0.27
C PHE A 6 -4.96 8.26 0.88
N ASN A 7 -5.55 7.65 1.92
CA ASN A 7 -4.80 7.31 3.12
C ASN A 7 -3.61 6.38 2.81
N SER A 8 -2.46 6.65 3.44
CA SER A 8 -1.21 5.88 3.29
C SER A 8 -0.67 5.75 1.85
N SER A 9 -1.07 6.62 0.92
CA SER A 9 -0.65 6.55 -0.49
C SER A 9 0.74 7.12 -0.81
N CYS A 10 1.62 7.33 0.18
CA CYS A 10 2.89 8.04 -0.02
C CYS A 10 3.78 7.40 -1.12
N SER A 11 3.82 6.07 -1.20
CA SER A 11 4.56 5.35 -2.25
C SER A 11 3.90 5.44 -3.63
N TYR A 12 2.57 5.55 -3.69
CA TYR A 12 1.81 5.73 -4.94
C TYR A 12 1.97 7.15 -5.48
N GLY A 13 1.90 8.15 -4.60
CA GLY A 13 2.29 9.54 -4.92
C GLY A 13 3.76 9.61 -5.34
N GLY A 14 4.62 8.81 -4.71
CA GLY A 14 6.01 8.66 -5.10
C GLY A 14 6.18 8.11 -6.52
N LEU A 15 5.44 7.06 -6.87
CA LEU A 15 5.44 6.52 -8.22
C LEU A 15 4.93 7.54 -9.25
N ALA A 16 3.85 8.26 -8.95
CA ALA A 16 3.34 9.33 -9.80
C ALA A 16 4.40 10.43 -10.03
N ASN A 17 5.07 10.89 -8.97
CA ASN A 17 6.18 11.85 -9.05
C ASN A 17 7.37 11.31 -9.87
N MET A 18 7.69 10.02 -9.76
CA MET A 18 8.74 9.41 -10.59
C MET A 18 8.33 9.35 -12.06
N LEU A 19 7.09 9.01 -12.37
CA LEU A 19 6.54 8.94 -13.73
C LEU A 19 6.45 10.32 -14.41
N GLU A 20 6.20 11.38 -13.65
CA GLU A 20 6.27 12.77 -14.13
C GLU A 20 7.67 13.06 -14.71
N GLN A 21 8.74 12.52 -14.11
CA GLN A 21 10.11 12.65 -14.66
C GLN A 21 10.28 11.96 -16.01
N TYR A 22 9.43 11.01 -16.38
CA TYR A 22 9.39 10.34 -17.68
C TYR A 22 8.34 10.93 -18.63
N GLY A 23 7.69 12.03 -18.27
CA GLY A 23 6.67 12.69 -19.08
C GLY A 23 5.29 12.02 -19.03
N VAL A 24 5.03 11.20 -18.01
CA VAL A 24 3.74 10.54 -17.79
C VAL A 24 3.00 11.29 -16.68
N ASP A 25 1.87 11.90 -17.03
CA ASP A 25 1.06 12.73 -16.15
C ASP A 25 -0.10 11.93 -15.54
N VAL A 26 0.08 11.45 -14.31
CA VAL A 26 -0.88 10.59 -13.59
C VAL A 26 -0.90 10.92 -12.10
N GLU A 27 -2.00 10.60 -11.41
CA GLU A 27 -2.11 10.71 -9.95
C GLU A 27 -2.07 9.34 -9.27
N ASP A 28 -1.81 9.32 -7.96
CA ASP A 28 -1.75 8.09 -7.15
C ASP A 28 -3.04 7.25 -7.24
N ARG A 29 -4.20 7.91 -7.33
CA ARG A 29 -5.52 7.27 -7.49
C ARG A 29 -5.67 6.55 -8.82
N ASP A 30 -5.17 7.14 -9.90
CA ASP A 30 -5.25 6.55 -11.24
C ASP A 30 -4.43 5.25 -11.27
N ILE A 31 -3.20 5.32 -10.74
CA ILE A 31 -2.32 4.15 -10.57
C ILE A 31 -3.05 3.05 -9.81
N ALA A 32 -3.62 3.37 -8.64
CA ALA A 32 -4.31 2.39 -7.80
C ALA A 32 -5.50 1.72 -8.50
N LEU A 33 -6.33 2.48 -9.22
CA LEU A 33 -7.51 1.95 -9.92
C LEU A 33 -7.14 1.14 -11.17
N GLU A 34 -6.14 1.58 -11.93
CA GLU A 34 -5.70 0.89 -13.14
C GLU A 34 -5.06 -0.45 -12.80
N MET A 35 -4.25 -0.51 -11.74
CA MET A 35 -3.65 -1.77 -11.26
C MET A 35 -4.59 -2.65 -10.45
N LYS A 36 -5.89 -2.30 -10.36
CA LYS A 36 -6.91 -3.04 -9.60
C LYS A 36 -6.59 -3.19 -8.11
N LEU A 37 -5.86 -2.23 -7.54
CA LEU A 37 -5.44 -2.24 -6.15
C LEU A 37 -6.59 -2.50 -5.17
N PRO A 38 -7.79 -1.92 -5.34
CA PRO A 38 -8.91 -2.16 -4.41
C PRO A 38 -9.36 -3.60 -4.30
N TYR A 39 -8.90 -4.50 -5.16
CA TYR A 39 -9.27 -5.90 -5.17
C TYR A 39 -8.12 -6.84 -4.78
N LEU A 40 -6.94 -6.28 -4.47
CA LEU A 40 -5.73 -7.05 -4.19
C LEU A 40 -5.49 -7.19 -2.68
N PHE A 41 -5.28 -8.45 -2.29
CA PHE A 41 -4.94 -8.89 -0.94
C PHE A 41 -3.86 -9.98 -1.04
N THR A 42 -2.89 -9.94 -0.13
CA THR A 42 -1.84 -10.96 0.02
C THR A 42 -1.58 -11.27 1.49
N CYS A 43 -0.90 -12.39 1.74
CA CYS A 43 -0.40 -12.76 3.06
C CYS A 43 1.10 -13.04 2.94
N GLU A 44 1.91 -12.24 3.61
CA GLU A 44 3.37 -12.30 3.55
C GLU A 44 3.92 -12.34 4.98
N ASN A 45 4.85 -13.26 5.24
CA ASN A 45 5.51 -13.41 6.54
C ASN A 45 4.53 -13.52 7.74
N GLY A 46 3.35 -14.08 7.51
CA GLY A 46 2.30 -14.26 8.53
C GLY A 46 1.42 -13.03 8.77
N GLY A 47 1.59 -11.95 8.01
CA GLY A 47 0.73 -10.76 8.04
C GLY A 47 -0.05 -10.59 6.73
N TYR A 48 -1.27 -10.09 6.85
CA TYR A 48 -2.12 -9.74 5.72
C TYR A 48 -1.82 -8.31 5.26
N LEU A 49 -1.84 -8.09 3.95
CA LEU A 49 -1.63 -6.79 3.32
C LEU A 49 -2.70 -6.54 2.26
N ALA A 50 -3.12 -5.29 2.14
CA ALA A 50 -4.05 -4.82 1.11
C ALA A 50 -3.82 -3.33 0.83
N GLY A 51 -4.42 -2.84 -0.25
CA GLY A 51 -4.43 -1.41 -0.55
C GLY A 51 -3.03 -0.80 -0.60
N PRO A 52 -2.81 0.38 -0.01
CA PRO A 52 -1.54 1.11 -0.11
C PRO A 52 -0.31 0.34 0.42
N MET A 53 -0.52 -0.71 1.21
CA MET A 53 0.58 -1.56 1.71
C MET A 53 1.18 -2.48 0.63
N LEU A 54 0.51 -2.65 -0.51
CA LEU A 54 1.02 -3.38 -1.68
C LEU A 54 1.88 -2.46 -2.54
N GLN A 55 3.07 -2.13 -2.04
CA GLN A 55 3.91 -1.05 -2.56
C GLN A 55 5.32 -1.50 -3.00
N SER A 56 5.51 -2.79 -3.24
CA SER A 56 6.75 -3.31 -3.80
C SER A 56 6.75 -3.25 -5.33
N ALA A 57 7.92 -3.47 -5.92
CA ALA A 57 8.07 -3.61 -7.37
C ALA A 57 7.12 -4.66 -7.96
N GLU A 58 6.85 -5.78 -7.26
CA GLU A 58 5.89 -6.79 -7.73
C GLU A 58 4.51 -6.17 -8.04
N TRP A 59 4.03 -5.32 -7.13
CA TRP A 59 2.71 -4.72 -7.23
C TRP A 59 2.69 -3.56 -8.21
N PHE A 60 3.63 -2.63 -8.10
CA PHE A 60 3.68 -1.47 -9.01
C PHE A 60 3.90 -1.89 -10.47
N ASN A 61 4.58 -3.00 -10.72
CA ASN A 61 4.76 -3.52 -12.06
C ASN A 61 3.47 -3.98 -12.74
N LEU A 62 2.39 -4.24 -11.99
CA LEU A 62 1.07 -4.46 -12.59
C LEU A 62 0.58 -3.25 -13.40
N TYR A 63 0.94 -2.04 -12.94
CA TYR A 63 0.66 -0.78 -13.63
C TYR A 63 1.72 -0.45 -14.69
N LEU A 64 3.00 -0.62 -14.36
CA LEU A 64 4.11 -0.12 -15.19
C LEU A 64 4.37 -0.95 -16.44
N HIS A 65 4.24 -2.28 -16.34
CA HIS A 65 4.60 -3.20 -17.43
C HIS A 65 3.83 -2.91 -18.74
N PRO A 66 2.49 -2.73 -18.73
CA PRO A 66 1.74 -2.41 -19.94
C PRO A 66 2.18 -1.11 -20.63
N MET A 67 2.77 -0.17 -19.89
CA MET A 67 3.24 1.11 -20.42
C MET A 67 4.70 1.09 -20.91
N GLY A 68 5.39 -0.04 -20.78
CA GLY A 68 6.82 -0.13 -21.13
C GLY A 68 7.75 0.39 -20.04
N PHE A 69 7.33 0.30 -18.78
CA PHE A 69 8.17 0.61 -17.62
C PHE A 69 8.24 -0.59 -16.67
N ALA A 70 9.32 -0.66 -15.89
CA ALA A 70 9.43 -1.57 -14.76
C ALA A 70 10.09 -0.86 -13.58
N MET A 71 9.48 -1.01 -12.41
CA MET A 71 10.11 -0.71 -11.15
C MET A 71 11.10 -1.83 -10.79
N VAL A 72 12.29 -1.42 -10.37
CA VAL A 72 13.35 -2.30 -9.87
C VAL A 72 13.78 -1.82 -8.50
N GLU A 73 13.71 -2.72 -7.53
CA GLU A 73 14.20 -2.50 -6.17
C GLU A 73 15.65 -2.98 -6.06
N THR A 74 16.49 -2.16 -5.45
CA THR A 74 17.89 -2.49 -5.16
C THR A 74 18.14 -2.29 -3.67
N GLU A 75 18.53 -3.35 -2.98
CA GLU A 75 18.96 -3.27 -1.59
C GLU A 75 20.44 -2.87 -1.53
N LEU A 76 20.74 -1.88 -0.69
CA LEU A 76 22.07 -1.27 -0.57
C LEU A 76 22.45 -1.11 0.89
N LEU A 77 23.76 -1.08 1.13
CA LEU A 77 24.30 -0.57 2.38
C LEU A 77 24.18 0.97 2.41
N PRO A 78 23.98 1.59 3.59
CA PRO A 78 23.75 3.03 3.71
C PRO A 78 24.79 3.89 2.99
N GLY A 79 26.08 3.57 3.16
CA GLY A 79 27.18 4.32 2.54
C GLY A 79 27.18 4.30 1.00
N GLN A 80 26.47 3.37 0.37
CA GLN A 80 26.35 3.28 -1.09
C GLN A 80 25.21 4.13 -1.65
N ALA A 81 24.20 4.45 -0.83
CA ALA A 81 22.98 5.13 -1.27
C ALA A 81 23.24 6.50 -1.92
N PRO A 82 24.08 7.40 -1.37
CA PRO A 82 24.30 8.72 -1.98
C PRO A 82 24.87 8.65 -3.40
N ILE A 83 25.85 7.76 -3.63
CA ILE A 83 26.49 7.59 -4.93
C ILE A 83 25.50 6.92 -5.90
N PHE A 84 24.77 5.91 -5.43
CA PHE A 84 23.76 5.24 -6.24
C PHE A 84 22.69 6.22 -6.73
N LEU A 85 22.14 7.04 -5.83
CA LEU A 85 21.11 8.05 -6.15
C LEU A 85 21.59 9.04 -7.21
N LYS A 86 22.82 9.56 -7.09
CA LYS A 86 23.41 10.48 -8.08
C LYS A 86 23.50 9.91 -9.50
N GLY A 87 23.51 8.59 -9.64
CA GLY A 87 23.48 7.89 -10.93
C GLY A 87 22.08 7.67 -11.50
N GLN A 88 21.02 8.01 -10.76
CA GLN A 88 19.64 7.80 -11.18
C GLN A 88 19.00 9.08 -11.71
N ARG A 89 18.11 8.95 -12.70
CA ARG A 89 17.20 10.04 -13.10
C ARG A 89 16.24 10.40 -11.96
N THR A 90 15.66 9.38 -11.35
CA THR A 90 14.79 9.49 -10.19
C THR A 90 14.76 8.16 -9.45
N ALA A 91 14.51 8.20 -8.16
CA ALA A 91 14.44 7.01 -7.32
C ALA A 91 13.51 7.24 -6.13
N MET A 92 12.84 6.20 -5.64
CA MET A 92 12.05 6.24 -4.41
C MET A 92 12.73 5.45 -3.30
N LEU A 93 12.71 5.98 -2.09
CA LEU A 93 13.22 5.31 -0.89
C LEU A 93 12.45 5.78 0.34
N GLY A 94 12.47 4.95 1.39
CA GLY A 94 11.92 5.31 2.69
C GLY A 94 12.95 6.02 3.56
N LEU A 95 12.63 7.22 4.04
CA LEU A 95 13.39 7.91 5.09
C LEU A 95 12.70 7.75 6.44
N GLN A 96 13.47 7.61 7.51
CA GLN A 96 12.95 7.73 8.85
C GLN A 96 12.52 9.18 9.10
N VAL A 97 11.27 9.35 9.53
CA VAL A 97 10.74 10.62 10.04
C VAL A 97 10.69 10.58 11.56
N GLU A 98 10.53 11.75 12.18
CA GLU A 98 10.26 11.84 13.62
C GLU A 98 9.06 10.93 13.94
N GLN A 99 9.15 10.12 15.00
CA GLN A 99 8.25 9.02 15.38
C GLN A 99 8.60 7.60 14.89
N GLY A 100 9.71 7.41 14.18
CA GLY A 100 10.25 6.07 13.88
C GLY A 100 9.52 5.31 12.76
N GLU A 101 8.55 5.96 12.11
CA GLU A 101 7.94 5.48 10.88
C GLU A 101 8.80 5.83 9.67
N LYS A 102 8.71 5.01 8.61
CA LYS A 102 9.37 5.31 7.33
C LYS A 102 8.38 6.02 6.42
N HIS A 103 8.82 7.12 5.83
CA HIS A 103 8.08 7.89 4.85
C HIS A 103 8.74 7.78 3.47
N ALA A 104 7.94 7.48 2.43
CA ALA A 104 8.45 7.36 1.07
C ALA A 104 8.70 8.75 0.45
N VAL A 105 9.91 8.99 -0.04
CA VAL A 105 10.31 10.23 -0.74
C VAL A 105 10.90 9.90 -2.11
N VAL A 106 10.90 10.89 -3.01
CA VAL A 106 11.40 10.71 -4.39
C VAL A 106 12.63 11.57 -4.63
N TYR A 107 13.78 10.96 -4.85
CA TYR A 107 14.96 11.61 -5.37
C TYR A 107 14.71 12.15 -6.78
N VAL A 108 15.04 13.42 -7.01
CA VAL A 108 14.84 14.11 -8.29
C VAL A 108 16.09 14.84 -8.79
N GLY A 109 17.19 14.81 -8.06
CA GLY A 109 18.45 15.37 -8.53
C GLY A 109 19.43 15.78 -7.44
N TYR A 110 20.50 16.44 -7.86
CA TYR A 110 21.58 16.91 -6.99
C TYR A 110 21.92 18.36 -7.32
N GLN A 111 21.85 19.25 -6.33
CA GLN A 111 22.10 20.68 -6.49
C GLN A 111 22.77 21.25 -5.24
N ASN A 112 23.72 22.17 -5.41
CA ASN A 112 24.41 22.87 -4.31
C ASN A 112 24.95 21.89 -3.24
N GLU A 113 25.59 20.82 -3.70
CA GLU A 113 26.15 19.75 -2.86
C GLU A 113 25.13 18.94 -2.04
N LYS A 114 23.83 19.10 -2.31
CA LYS A 114 22.74 18.40 -1.64
C LYS A 114 21.94 17.53 -2.60
N LEU A 115 21.47 16.40 -2.08
CA LEU A 115 20.50 15.51 -2.72
C LEU A 115 19.10 16.13 -2.54
N MET A 116 18.37 16.25 -3.64
CA MET A 116 17.03 16.84 -3.68
C MET A 116 15.98 15.75 -3.75
N PHE A 117 15.03 15.80 -2.81
CA PHE A 117 13.91 14.87 -2.73
C PHE A 117 12.58 15.61 -2.74
N LEU A 118 11.58 15.04 -3.39
CA LEU A 118 10.18 15.40 -3.20
C LEU A 118 9.62 14.63 -2.00
N ASN A 119 8.93 15.34 -1.12
CA ASN A 119 8.30 14.79 0.07
C ASN A 119 6.85 14.44 -0.22
N ASN A 120 6.51 13.17 -0.41
CA ASN A 120 5.15 12.78 -0.83
C ASN A 120 4.14 13.14 0.26
N LYS A 121 3.38 14.21 0.06
CA LYS A 121 2.49 14.79 1.07
C LYS A 121 1.09 15.03 0.53
N TRP A 122 0.16 15.32 1.42
CA TRP A 122 -1.13 15.90 1.06
C TRP A 122 -0.92 17.35 0.60
N ARG A 123 -1.72 17.81 -0.36
CA ARG A 123 -1.57 19.17 -0.93
C ARG A 123 -1.53 20.26 0.13
N ASP A 124 -2.44 20.18 1.09
CA ASP A 124 -2.68 21.24 2.07
C ASP A 124 -2.00 20.94 3.44
N SER A 125 -1.07 19.99 3.51
CA SER A 125 -0.33 19.73 4.75
C SER A 125 0.84 20.70 4.93
N GLU A 126 1.35 20.85 6.16
CA GLU A 126 2.35 21.88 6.50
C GLU A 126 3.79 21.48 6.13
N GLU A 127 4.04 20.19 5.89
CA GLU A 127 5.39 19.70 5.59
C GLU A 127 5.93 20.32 4.29
N PRO A 128 7.25 20.51 4.16
CA PRO A 128 7.82 21.05 2.94
C PRO A 128 7.61 20.08 1.77
N GLU A 129 7.41 20.62 0.57
CA GLU A 129 7.33 19.84 -0.68
C GLU A 129 8.67 19.21 -1.07
N GLN A 130 9.77 19.84 -0.68
CA GLN A 130 11.12 19.44 -1.03
C GLN A 130 12.01 19.29 0.20
N LEU A 131 12.85 18.27 0.19
CA LEU A 131 13.90 18.04 1.17
C LEU A 131 15.25 18.14 0.48
N LEU A 132 16.13 18.99 1.02
CA LEU A 132 17.51 19.12 0.55
C LEU A 132 18.43 18.54 1.62
N LEU A 133 18.97 17.36 1.35
CA LEU A 133 19.79 16.61 2.30
C LEU A 133 21.24 16.55 1.82
N SER A 134 22.17 16.90 2.70
CA SER A 134 23.56 16.48 2.57
C SER A 134 23.67 14.95 2.64
N GLN A 135 24.84 14.41 2.29
CA GLN A 135 25.06 12.97 2.40
C GLN A 135 24.95 12.48 3.85
N SER A 136 25.49 13.23 4.82
CA SER A 136 25.39 12.88 6.24
C SER A 136 23.94 12.87 6.74
N GLU A 137 23.15 13.89 6.39
CA GLU A 137 21.74 13.96 6.78
C GLU A 137 20.92 12.81 6.15
N LEU A 138 21.25 12.38 4.93
CA LEU A 138 20.62 11.20 4.35
C LEU A 138 21.00 9.94 5.15
N LEU A 139 22.28 9.75 5.45
CA LEU A 139 22.78 8.56 6.16
C LEU A 139 22.18 8.44 7.57
N GLU A 140 21.92 9.55 8.25
CA GLU A 140 21.24 9.59 9.56
C GLU A 140 19.76 9.18 9.49
N ARG A 141 19.13 9.31 8.32
CA ARG A 141 17.70 9.02 8.11
C ARG A 141 17.43 7.68 7.43
N ILE A 142 18.46 6.97 6.99
CA ILE A 142 18.32 5.62 6.44
C ILE A 142 18.80 4.59 7.48
N GLY A 143 18.11 3.45 7.54
CA GLY A 143 18.42 2.38 8.49
C GLY A 143 19.72 1.64 8.15
N SER A 144 19.97 0.49 8.79
CA SER A 144 21.14 -0.36 8.53
C SER A 144 21.20 -0.93 7.11
N THR A 145 20.05 -1.04 6.44
CA THR A 145 19.91 -1.32 5.02
C THR A 145 18.86 -0.38 4.42
N VAL A 146 18.97 -0.12 3.12
CA VAL A 146 18.01 0.69 2.36
C VAL A 146 17.66 0.02 1.05
N THR A 147 16.36 -0.10 0.79
CA THR A 147 15.85 -0.48 -0.52
C THR A 147 15.53 0.79 -1.29
N ILE A 148 16.11 0.93 -2.48
CA ILE A 148 15.88 2.04 -3.39
C ILE A 148 15.19 1.49 -4.65
N ALA A 149 14.02 2.04 -4.95
CA ALA A 149 13.25 1.72 -6.15
C ALA A 149 13.57 2.70 -7.29
N THR A 150 13.80 2.18 -8.49
CA THR A 150 14.04 2.96 -9.71
C THR A 150 13.11 2.50 -10.82
N ILE A 151 12.86 3.35 -11.82
CA ILE A 151 12.11 2.97 -13.02
C ILE A 151 13.09 2.73 -14.17
N LYS A 152 12.88 1.65 -14.92
CA LYS A 152 13.56 1.35 -16.19
C LYS A 152 12.54 1.31 -17.32
N THR A 153 12.95 1.76 -18.50
CA THR A 153 12.20 1.52 -19.73
C THR A 153 12.41 0.08 -20.19
N ILE A 154 11.32 -0.59 -20.55
CA ILE A 154 11.29 -1.95 -21.08
C ILE A 154 10.31 -2.03 -22.25
N PRO A 155 10.35 -3.07 -23.10
CA PRO A 155 9.23 -3.35 -23.99
C PRO A 155 7.95 -3.56 -23.18
N PRO A 156 6.79 -3.03 -23.61
CA PRO A 156 5.51 -3.27 -22.96
C PRO A 156 5.24 -4.76 -22.74
N GLN A 157 4.80 -5.13 -21.53
CA GLN A 157 4.47 -6.50 -21.16
C GLN A 157 3.01 -6.60 -20.73
N LYS A 158 2.36 -7.71 -21.11
CA LYS A 158 1.01 -8.02 -20.66
C LYS A 158 1.04 -8.42 -19.19
N VAL A 159 0.02 -8.00 -18.44
CA VAL A 159 -0.19 -8.37 -17.03
C VAL A 159 -1.47 -9.19 -16.93
N THR A 160 -1.45 -10.23 -16.09
CA THR A 160 -2.63 -11.05 -15.80
C THR A 160 -3.10 -10.81 -14.37
N TYR A 161 -4.41 -10.56 -14.24
CA TYR A 161 -5.06 -10.21 -12.99
C TYR A 161 -5.93 -11.36 -12.47
N ALA A 162 -6.55 -12.15 -13.36
CA ALA A 162 -7.59 -13.11 -12.99
C ALA A 162 -7.15 -14.09 -11.88
N HIS A 163 -5.92 -14.60 -11.93
CA HIS A 163 -5.38 -15.47 -10.88
C HIS A 163 -5.14 -14.72 -9.56
N ARG A 164 -4.54 -13.53 -9.63
CA ARG A 164 -4.23 -12.70 -8.45
C ARG A 164 -5.50 -12.33 -7.70
N LEU A 165 -6.54 -11.89 -8.42
CA LEU A 165 -7.83 -11.52 -7.84
C LEU A 165 -8.53 -12.71 -7.18
N ARG A 166 -8.51 -13.90 -7.80
CA ARG A 166 -9.05 -15.12 -7.18
C ARG A 166 -8.30 -15.47 -5.89
N ASN A 167 -6.98 -15.37 -5.88
CA ASN A 167 -6.18 -15.58 -4.68
C ASN A 167 -6.47 -14.54 -3.60
N SER A 168 -6.70 -13.28 -3.96
CA SER A 168 -7.04 -12.23 -3.01
C SER A 168 -8.35 -12.51 -2.26
N ALA A 169 -9.37 -13.06 -2.92
CA ALA A 169 -10.59 -13.50 -2.25
C ALA A 169 -10.33 -14.65 -1.25
N GLU A 170 -9.41 -15.56 -1.55
CA GLU A 170 -9.01 -16.63 -0.61
C GLU A 170 -8.28 -16.04 0.61
N VAL A 171 -7.31 -15.16 0.38
CA VAL A 171 -6.56 -14.47 1.43
C VAL A 171 -7.51 -13.69 2.35
N MET A 172 -8.49 -13.00 1.78
CA MET A 172 -9.49 -12.25 2.54
C MET A 172 -10.33 -13.16 3.45
N ARG A 173 -10.71 -14.35 2.95
CA ARG A 173 -11.43 -15.37 3.75
C ARG A 173 -10.57 -15.87 4.92
N GLN A 174 -9.28 -16.08 4.71
CA GLN A 174 -8.36 -16.48 5.76
C GLN A 174 -8.19 -15.39 6.81
N ASN A 175 -8.04 -14.13 6.37
CA ASN A 175 -7.93 -12.98 7.27
C ASN A 175 -9.15 -12.87 8.19
N VAL A 176 -10.37 -12.88 7.62
CA VAL A 176 -11.59 -12.80 8.44
C VAL A 176 -11.72 -14.00 9.38
N ALA A 177 -11.36 -15.22 8.95
CA ALA A 177 -11.38 -16.39 9.81
C ALA A 177 -10.44 -16.26 11.03
N GLN A 178 -9.26 -15.66 10.84
CA GLN A 178 -8.33 -15.39 11.94
C GLN A 178 -8.86 -14.31 12.88
N ILE A 179 -9.43 -13.22 12.36
CA ILE A 179 -10.07 -12.19 13.18
C ILE A 179 -11.20 -12.80 14.02
N LYS A 180 -12.04 -13.65 13.43
CA LYS A 180 -13.12 -14.37 14.13
C LYS A 180 -12.60 -15.20 15.30
N CYS A 181 -11.54 -15.98 15.05
CA CYS A 181 -10.90 -16.81 16.08
C CYS A 181 -10.36 -15.95 17.24
N LEU A 182 -9.79 -14.79 16.94
CA LEU A 182 -9.29 -13.86 17.94
C LEU A 182 -10.43 -13.20 18.73
N CYS A 183 -11.52 -12.84 18.07
CA CYS A 183 -12.69 -12.22 18.71
C CYS A 183 -13.39 -13.12 19.73
N ALA A 184 -13.29 -14.44 19.57
CA ALA A 184 -13.87 -15.42 20.48
C ALA A 184 -13.05 -15.64 21.76
N LYS A 185 -11.83 -15.10 21.85
CA LYS A 185 -10.91 -15.32 22.98
C LYS A 185 -10.86 -14.11 23.89
N GLU A 186 -10.64 -14.38 25.18
CA GLU A 186 -10.19 -13.33 26.10
C GLU A 186 -8.69 -13.12 25.88
N GLU A 187 -8.30 -11.91 25.51
CA GLU A 187 -6.92 -11.58 25.15
C GLU A 187 -6.49 -10.24 25.74
N ARG A 188 -5.19 -10.06 25.95
CA ARG A 188 -4.66 -8.77 26.42
C ARG A 188 -4.76 -7.71 25.33
N VAL A 189 -5.15 -6.50 25.70
CA VAL A 189 -5.24 -5.36 24.77
C VAL A 189 -3.90 -5.08 24.09
N GLY A 190 -2.79 -5.19 24.81
CA GLY A 190 -1.45 -5.06 24.21
C GLY A 190 -1.19 -6.06 23.08
N CYS A 191 -1.63 -7.32 23.24
CA CYS A 191 -1.53 -8.34 22.19
C CYS A 191 -2.43 -8.02 21.00
N LEU A 192 -3.66 -7.54 21.24
CA LEU A 192 -4.58 -7.12 20.17
C LEU A 192 -4.04 -5.90 19.40
N ARG A 193 -3.45 -4.92 20.09
CA ARG A 193 -2.81 -3.75 19.47
C ARG A 193 -1.63 -4.15 18.58
N ALA A 194 -0.85 -5.15 18.98
CA ALA A 194 0.24 -5.68 18.14
C ALA A 194 -0.27 -6.32 16.83
N GLN A 195 -1.55 -6.70 16.76
CA GLN A 195 -2.19 -7.26 15.57
C GLN A 195 -2.86 -6.20 14.66
N LEU A 196 -2.82 -4.92 15.04
CA LEU A 196 -3.46 -3.84 14.25
C LEU A 196 -3.01 -3.84 12.79
N ASN A 197 -1.70 -3.80 12.56
CA ASN A 197 -1.14 -3.77 11.21
C ASN A 197 -1.22 -5.13 10.48
N PRO A 198 -0.78 -6.26 11.06
CA PRO A 198 -0.71 -7.52 10.31
C PRO A 198 -2.06 -8.23 10.14
N LEU A 199 -3.09 -7.90 10.92
CA LEU A 199 -4.38 -8.62 10.88
C LEU A 199 -5.55 -7.69 10.52
N PHE A 200 -5.74 -6.60 11.28
CA PHE A 200 -6.95 -5.79 11.17
C PHE A 200 -6.90 -4.76 10.03
N ARG A 201 -5.76 -4.09 9.87
CA ARG A 201 -5.56 -2.98 8.91
C ARG A 201 -6.00 -3.29 7.48
N PRO A 202 -5.73 -4.47 6.88
CA PRO A 202 -6.12 -4.75 5.50
C PRO A 202 -7.62 -4.62 5.25
N LEU A 203 -8.46 -4.96 6.22
CA LEU A 203 -9.92 -4.86 6.12
C LEU A 203 -10.45 -3.56 6.72
N LEU A 204 -10.00 -3.26 7.93
CA LEU A 204 -10.58 -2.23 8.80
C LEU A 204 -9.84 -0.89 8.68
N LEU A 205 -8.93 -0.70 7.73
CA LEU A 205 -8.33 0.60 7.43
C LEU A 205 -8.09 0.76 5.93
N ASP A 206 -7.25 -0.10 5.35
CA ASP A 206 -6.91 -0.02 3.93
C ASP A 206 -8.12 -0.43 3.07
N GLY A 207 -8.86 -1.47 3.48
CA GLY A 207 -10.09 -1.90 2.81
C GLY A 207 -11.18 -0.82 2.75
N ILE A 208 -11.33 0.00 3.80
CA ILE A 208 -12.26 1.15 3.80
C ILE A 208 -11.86 2.13 2.69
N THR A 209 -10.58 2.52 2.68
CA THR A 209 -10.02 3.44 1.67
C THR A 209 -10.23 2.89 0.25
N MET A 210 -9.99 1.59 0.06
CA MET A 210 -10.17 0.92 -1.23
C MET A 210 -11.63 0.90 -1.69
N LEU A 211 -12.58 0.65 -0.78
CA LEU A 211 -14.01 0.69 -1.08
C LEU A 211 -14.48 2.11 -1.43
N GLU A 212 -13.97 3.13 -0.74
CA GLU A 212 -14.23 4.54 -1.07
C GLU A 212 -13.72 4.90 -2.48
N LEU A 213 -12.51 4.44 -2.84
CA LEU A 213 -11.97 4.63 -4.19
C LEU A 213 -12.85 4.01 -5.27
N LEU A 214 -13.46 2.85 -4.99
CA LEU A 214 -14.42 2.17 -5.86
C LEU A 214 -15.83 2.80 -5.85
N GLY A 215 -16.08 3.81 -5.01
CA GLY A 215 -17.42 4.39 -4.83
C GLY A 215 -18.39 3.49 -4.08
N GLN A 216 -17.92 2.43 -3.41
CA GLN A 216 -18.73 1.50 -2.62
C GLN A 216 -19.02 2.06 -1.22
N ILE A 217 -19.58 3.27 -1.15
CA ILE A 217 -19.72 4.07 0.08
C ILE A 217 -20.50 3.34 1.16
N ARG A 218 -21.57 2.62 0.79
CA ARG A 218 -22.36 1.83 1.75
C ARG A 218 -21.50 0.76 2.44
N LEU A 219 -20.71 0.02 1.67
CA LEU A 219 -19.88 -1.05 2.20
C LEU A 219 -18.70 -0.47 3.01
N ALA A 220 -18.10 0.62 2.53
CA ALA A 220 -17.07 1.36 3.27
C ALA A 220 -17.57 1.80 4.67
N HIS A 221 -18.79 2.34 4.75
CA HIS A 221 -19.39 2.74 6.03
C HIS A 221 -19.61 1.57 6.99
N ARG A 222 -19.97 0.38 6.50
CA ARG A 222 -20.08 -0.85 7.32
C ARG A 222 -18.72 -1.20 7.93
N PHE A 223 -17.65 -1.20 7.12
CA PHE A 223 -16.29 -1.43 7.60
C PHE A 223 -15.79 -0.33 8.55
N ALA A 224 -16.17 0.93 8.34
CA ALA A 224 -15.84 2.03 9.25
C ALA A 224 -16.51 1.88 10.63
N ALA A 225 -17.77 1.44 10.68
CA ALA A 225 -18.44 1.12 11.94
C ALA A 225 -17.74 -0.02 12.70
N LEU A 226 -17.33 -1.07 11.97
CA LEU A 226 -16.54 -2.17 12.53
C LEU A 226 -15.17 -1.71 13.04
N GLN A 227 -14.48 -0.82 12.31
CA GLN A 227 -13.24 -0.19 12.76
C GLN A 227 -13.46 0.59 14.06
N GLY A 228 -14.56 1.35 14.16
CA GLY A 228 -14.93 2.06 15.39
C GLY A 228 -15.04 1.11 16.59
N GLY A 229 -15.76 0.00 16.43
CA GLY A 229 -15.87 -1.03 17.47
C GLY A 229 -14.52 -1.65 17.87
N LEU A 230 -13.66 -1.97 16.89
CA LEU A 230 -12.29 -2.41 17.17
C LEU A 230 -11.54 -1.38 18.02
N LEU A 231 -11.51 -0.12 17.60
CA LEU A 231 -10.76 0.94 18.28
C LEU A 231 -11.30 1.19 19.69
N ASP A 232 -12.61 1.15 19.90
CA ASP A 232 -13.23 1.26 21.23
C ASP A 232 -12.77 0.15 22.18
N GLY A 233 -12.70 -1.09 21.69
CA GLY A 233 -12.12 -2.21 22.45
C GLY A 233 -10.64 -2.00 22.76
N LEU A 234 -9.89 -1.43 21.82
CA LEU A 234 -8.44 -1.19 21.99
C LEU A 234 -8.10 0.05 22.83
N ARG A 235 -9.04 0.94 23.15
CA ARG A 235 -8.81 2.09 24.05
C ARG A 235 -8.58 1.70 25.51
N GLN A 236 -8.90 0.47 25.88
CA GLN A 236 -8.68 -0.05 27.23
C GLN A 236 -7.19 -0.08 27.61
N ASN A 237 -6.90 -0.24 28.90
CA ASN A 237 -5.51 -0.34 29.38
C ASN A 237 -4.77 -1.52 28.72
N THR A 238 -3.48 -1.35 28.41
CA THR A 238 -2.67 -2.35 27.68
C THR A 238 -2.70 -3.75 28.34
N ASP A 239 -2.69 -3.79 29.67
CA ASP A 239 -2.70 -5.04 30.44
C ASP A 239 -4.11 -5.62 30.68
N ALA A 240 -5.15 -4.86 30.35
CA ALA A 240 -6.52 -5.34 30.47
C ALA A 240 -6.76 -6.51 29.52
N LYS A 241 -7.58 -7.45 29.98
CA LYS A 241 -8.05 -8.57 29.19
C LYS A 241 -9.47 -8.31 28.74
N ILE A 242 -9.74 -8.48 27.45
CA ILE A 242 -11.06 -8.29 26.87
C ILE A 242 -11.41 -9.42 25.93
N ILE A 243 -12.71 -9.63 25.73
CA ILE A 243 -13.22 -10.43 24.62
C ILE A 243 -13.57 -9.45 23.49
N LEU A 244 -12.75 -9.40 22.44
CA LEU A 244 -12.90 -8.41 21.38
C LEU A 244 -14.25 -8.52 20.64
N GLY A 245 -14.82 -9.73 20.55
CA GLY A 245 -16.14 -9.95 19.95
C GLY A 245 -17.31 -9.28 20.69
N ARG A 246 -17.08 -8.67 21.87
CA ARG A 246 -18.06 -7.79 22.53
C ARG A 246 -18.07 -6.37 21.99
N TYR A 247 -17.04 -5.99 21.23
CA TYR A 247 -16.86 -4.66 20.65
C TYR A 247 -16.92 -4.69 19.12
N LEU A 248 -16.37 -5.73 18.51
CA LEU A 248 -16.40 -5.95 17.07
C LEU A 248 -17.50 -6.96 16.71
N ASP A 249 -18.49 -6.50 15.94
CA ASP A 249 -19.56 -7.38 15.45
C ASP A 249 -19.01 -8.38 14.42
N VAL A 250 -18.87 -9.62 14.86
CA VAL A 250 -18.29 -10.71 14.07
C VAL A 250 -19.21 -11.16 12.92
N GLN A 251 -20.52 -11.08 13.12
CA GLN A 251 -21.48 -11.45 12.08
C GLN A 251 -21.42 -10.42 10.95
N GLU A 252 -21.52 -9.14 11.30
CA GLU A 252 -21.45 -8.04 10.35
C GLU A 252 -20.10 -8.01 9.61
N LEU A 253 -18.99 -8.26 10.30
CA LEU A 253 -17.67 -8.41 9.67
C LEU A 253 -17.66 -9.53 8.61
N THR A 254 -18.26 -10.68 8.93
CA THR A 254 -18.33 -11.81 8.00
C THR A 254 -19.16 -11.44 6.77
N GLU A 255 -20.34 -10.86 6.97
CA GLU A 255 -21.26 -10.50 5.88
C GLU A 255 -20.70 -9.40 4.98
N ALA A 256 -20.11 -8.34 5.56
CA ALA A 256 -19.45 -7.28 4.80
C ALA A 256 -18.24 -7.79 4.01
N THR A 257 -17.48 -8.74 4.58
CA THR A 257 -16.35 -9.38 3.90
C THR A 257 -16.81 -10.24 2.73
N GLU A 258 -17.89 -11.01 2.88
CA GLU A 258 -18.47 -11.78 1.77
C GLU A 258 -18.96 -10.87 0.62
N GLU A 259 -19.58 -9.73 0.94
CA GLU A 259 -19.99 -8.74 -0.07
C GLU A 259 -18.78 -8.20 -0.84
N TYR A 260 -17.70 -7.83 -0.15
CA TYR A 260 -16.47 -7.33 -0.79
C TYR A 260 -15.78 -8.44 -1.60
N MET A 261 -15.69 -9.67 -1.11
CA MET A 261 -15.19 -10.80 -1.90
C MET A 261 -16.02 -11.03 -3.16
N GLY A 262 -17.33 -10.77 -3.12
CA GLY A 262 -18.19 -10.74 -4.31
C GLY A 262 -17.72 -9.75 -5.37
N LEU A 263 -17.34 -8.53 -4.98
CA LEU A 263 -16.76 -7.54 -5.89
C LEU A 263 -15.45 -8.03 -6.52
N ILE A 264 -14.58 -8.65 -5.72
CA ILE A 264 -13.29 -9.19 -6.20
C ILE A 264 -13.52 -10.33 -7.21
N LYS A 265 -14.46 -11.24 -6.94
CA LYS A 265 -14.80 -12.35 -7.84
C LYS A 265 -15.34 -11.84 -9.18
N ASN A 266 -16.26 -10.87 -9.15
CA ASN A 266 -16.79 -10.26 -10.36
C ASN A 266 -15.69 -9.59 -11.20
N ALA A 267 -14.75 -8.89 -10.53
CA ALA A 267 -13.60 -8.30 -11.20
C ALA A 267 -12.69 -9.38 -11.82
N ALA A 268 -12.47 -10.50 -11.13
CA ALA A 268 -11.67 -11.61 -11.63
C ALA A 268 -12.27 -12.26 -12.89
N GLU A 269 -13.59 -12.48 -12.91
CA GLU A 269 -14.31 -13.02 -14.07
C GLU A 269 -14.26 -12.08 -15.28
N HIS A 270 -14.37 -10.77 -15.04
CA HIS A 270 -14.22 -9.77 -16.08
C HIS A 270 -12.79 -9.75 -16.65
N CYS A 271 -11.76 -9.80 -15.78
CA CYS A 271 -10.37 -9.88 -16.23
C CYS A 271 -10.09 -11.17 -17.01
N GLN A 272 -10.62 -12.31 -16.57
CA GLN A 272 -10.42 -13.59 -17.24
C GLN A 272 -10.95 -13.56 -18.68
N ARG A 273 -12.18 -13.08 -18.88
CA ARG A 273 -12.77 -12.96 -20.23
C ARG A 273 -11.92 -12.08 -21.14
N ASN A 274 -11.49 -10.92 -20.66
CA ASN A 274 -10.64 -10.02 -21.43
C ASN A 274 -9.24 -10.59 -21.72
N GLU A 275 -8.70 -11.43 -20.81
CA GLU A 275 -7.42 -12.10 -20.99
C GLU A 275 -7.53 -13.26 -22.01
N GLU A 276 -8.69 -13.92 -22.09
CA GLU A 276 -8.99 -14.99 -23.06
C GLU A 276 -9.23 -14.42 -24.46
N GLU A 277 -10.07 -13.38 -24.61
CA GLU A 277 -10.36 -12.73 -25.89
C GLU A 277 -9.09 -12.18 -26.57
N ARG A 278 -8.17 -11.61 -25.79
CA ARG A 278 -6.88 -11.08 -26.30
C ARG A 278 -5.82 -12.15 -26.59
N ARG A 279 -6.11 -13.43 -26.34
CA ARG A 279 -5.28 -14.56 -26.83
C ARG A 279 -5.73 -15.02 -28.21
N GLU A 280 -6.92 -14.62 -28.65
CA GLU A 280 -7.51 -15.02 -29.94
C GLU A 280 -7.22 -14.01 -31.06
N GLU A 281 -6.65 -12.83 -30.75
CA GLU A 281 -6.16 -11.87 -31.74
C GLU A 281 -4.71 -12.19 -32.15
N PRO A 282 -4.43 -12.44 -33.45
CA PRO A 282 -3.12 -12.87 -33.96
C PRO A 282 -2.03 -11.78 -33.94
#